data_AF-A0A3C0VF93-F1
#
_entry.id   AF-A0A3C0VF93-F1
#
_cell.length_a   1.000
_cell.length_b   1.000
_cell.length_c   1.000
_cell.angle_alpha   90.00
_cell.angle_beta   90.00
_cell.angle_gamma   90.00
#
_symmetry.space_group_name_H-M   'P 1'
#
loop_
_entity.id
_entity.type
_entity.pdbx_description
1 polymer ?
#
loop_
_entity_poly.entity_id
_entity_poly.type
_entity_poly.pdbx_seq_one_letter_code
_entity_poly.pdbx_strand_id
1 'polypeptide(L)'
;MGDRVERAFFNAGPATVSRDFKEHVYFQSPNRIDKDLPAGGQFVFRRAHHPLCCVAALNRIVPNYITSMWMATCDNGLAAVLYGPCKASALVADRVPVELESRTEYPFDDCIDIAVTPGREAAFALSFRIPLWCAAPEIAVNGSARNAAPDGAGFVRIERLWKPGDRVRLRFPMTVRVATGHDNDAKDTPYATVSCGPLLFALAIPDTDDANTPDAAARWNFALDGAGDAPNLGITVVRTVMPEKWRWQLASPLRLRARACGFDWPRATRATLPVGPASPAEASPYQPEAIATLLPAQPVAAHSPPEEIDLVPYGCTKFRVSMFPVTERAFGRLQAGAGGRAQPARDRGDR
;
A
#
# COMPACT_ATOMS: atom_id res chain seq x y z
N MET A 1 -0.97 -10.98 -10.27
CA MET A 1 0.37 -10.39 -10.04
C MET A 1 0.32 -8.88 -9.83
N GLY A 2 -0.39 -8.12 -10.68
CA GLY A 2 -0.46 -6.64 -10.59
C GLY A 2 -0.78 -6.07 -9.20
N ASP A 3 -1.76 -6.62 -8.48
CA ASP A 3 -2.10 -6.12 -7.12
C ASP A 3 -0.94 -6.26 -6.12
N ARG A 4 -0.14 -7.31 -6.23
CA ARG A 4 1.03 -7.51 -5.36
C ARG A 4 2.11 -6.47 -5.69
N VAL A 5 2.30 -6.17 -6.98
CA VAL A 5 3.25 -5.15 -7.44
C VAL A 5 2.81 -3.76 -6.96
N GLU A 6 1.55 -3.37 -7.16
CA GLU A 6 1.01 -2.09 -6.66
C GLU A 6 1.14 -1.97 -5.15
N ARG A 7 0.78 -3.03 -4.41
CA ARG A 7 0.90 -3.05 -2.95
C ARG A 7 2.34 -2.87 -2.50
N ALA A 8 3.31 -3.51 -3.15
CA ALA A 8 4.72 -3.32 -2.81
C ALA A 8 5.21 -1.91 -3.18
N PHE A 9 4.88 -1.44 -4.39
CA PHE A 9 5.33 -0.17 -4.94
C PHE A 9 4.80 1.03 -4.16
N PHE A 10 3.50 1.09 -3.87
CA PHE A 10 2.89 2.25 -3.21
C PHE A 10 3.01 2.25 -1.69
N ASN A 11 3.44 1.14 -1.07
CA ASN A 11 3.58 1.04 0.38
C ASN A 11 5.05 0.88 0.78
N ALA A 12 5.60 -0.33 0.70
CA ALA A 12 6.96 -0.61 1.15
C ALA A 12 8.02 0.18 0.36
N GLY A 13 7.80 0.44 -0.94
CA GLY A 13 8.69 1.23 -1.79
C GLY A 13 9.08 2.59 -1.19
N PRO A 14 8.16 3.57 -1.13
CA PRO A 14 8.44 4.91 -0.59
C PRO A 14 8.80 4.91 0.90
N ALA A 15 8.35 3.93 1.68
CA ALA A 15 8.70 3.83 3.09
C ALA A 15 10.22 3.61 3.30
N THR A 16 10.90 2.95 2.34
CA THR A 16 12.33 2.59 2.43
C THR A 16 13.32 3.68 2.06
N VAL A 17 12.86 4.82 1.53
CA VAL A 17 13.73 5.92 1.06
C VAL A 17 13.42 7.25 1.78
N SER A 18 14.41 8.12 1.94
CA SER A 18 14.19 9.50 2.40
C SER A 18 13.32 10.26 1.39
N ARG A 19 12.70 11.37 1.82
CA ARG A 19 11.81 12.18 0.96
C ARG A 19 12.51 12.74 -0.29
N ASP A 20 13.82 12.94 -0.23
CA ASP A 20 14.65 13.38 -1.35
C ASP A 20 15.27 12.23 -2.15
N PHE A 21 14.96 10.96 -1.79
CA PHE A 21 15.46 9.73 -2.41
C PHE A 21 17.00 9.57 -2.34
N LYS A 22 17.69 10.31 -1.47
CA LYS A 22 19.16 10.22 -1.32
C LYS A 22 19.62 9.23 -0.27
N GLU A 23 18.73 8.84 0.64
CA GLU A 23 19.01 7.88 1.69
C GLU A 23 17.97 6.78 1.68
N HIS A 24 18.33 5.63 2.22
CA HIS A 24 17.46 4.48 2.33
C HIS A 24 17.86 3.63 3.52
N VAL A 25 16.97 2.71 3.88
CA VAL A 25 17.14 1.83 5.01
C VAL A 25 17.02 0.38 4.59
N TYR A 26 17.82 -0.47 5.22
CA TYR A 26 17.88 -1.89 4.91
C TYR A 26 16.64 -2.63 5.43
N PHE A 27 16.31 -2.44 6.70
CA PHE A 27 15.14 -3.06 7.32
C PHE A 27 13.98 -2.09 7.51
N GLN A 28 12.79 -2.68 7.40
CA GLN A 28 11.52 -2.01 7.64
C GLN A 28 10.63 -2.89 8.47
N SER A 29 9.76 -2.23 9.24
CA SER A 29 8.73 -2.88 10.02
C SER A 29 7.41 -2.13 9.83
N PRO A 30 6.27 -2.84 9.93
CA PRO A 30 4.96 -2.20 9.94
C PRO A 30 4.86 -1.16 11.05
N ASN A 31 5.29 -1.52 12.26
CA ASN A 31 5.38 -0.63 13.41
C ASN A 31 6.84 -0.23 13.66
N ARG A 32 7.09 1.08 13.68
CA ARG A 32 8.40 1.69 13.95
C ARG A 32 8.18 2.96 14.74
N ILE A 33 8.23 2.86 16.06
CA ILE A 33 7.86 3.97 16.97
C ILE A 33 9.06 4.81 17.42
N ASP A 34 10.28 4.31 17.20
CA ASP A 34 11.53 4.93 17.61
C ASP A 34 12.66 4.55 16.63
N LYS A 35 13.78 5.27 16.67
CA LYS A 35 14.99 4.99 15.87
C LYS A 35 15.64 3.65 16.22
N ASP A 36 15.49 3.22 17.47
CA ASP A 36 16.11 2.00 18.00
C ASP A 36 15.21 0.76 17.91
N LEU A 37 13.95 0.94 17.52
CA LEU A 37 12.94 -0.12 17.42
C LEU A 37 12.51 -0.35 15.96
N PRO A 38 12.17 -1.59 15.59
CA PRO A 38 12.13 -2.79 16.43
C PRO A 38 13.49 -3.49 16.58
N ALA A 39 14.53 -3.11 15.84
CA ALA A 39 15.90 -3.54 16.10
C ALA A 39 16.90 -2.43 15.78
N GLY A 40 17.94 -2.27 16.61
CA GLY A 40 18.89 -1.16 16.48
C GLY A 40 19.77 -1.24 15.21
N GLY A 41 20.23 -0.08 14.74
CA GLY A 41 21.36 0.07 13.80
C GLY A 41 21.07 -0.17 12.31
N GLN A 42 20.20 -1.11 11.97
CA GLN A 42 19.87 -1.44 10.57
C GLN A 42 18.54 -0.83 10.07
N PHE A 43 17.87 -0.08 10.95
CA PHE A 43 16.68 0.72 10.64
C PHE A 43 17.04 2.19 10.35
N VAL A 44 18.32 2.51 10.19
CA VAL A 44 18.80 3.87 9.94
C VAL A 44 18.83 4.14 8.42
N PHE A 45 18.22 5.24 8.00
CA PHE A 45 18.35 5.82 6.67
C PHE A 45 19.77 6.34 6.48
N ARG A 46 20.44 5.84 5.44
CA ARG A 46 21.79 6.25 5.04
C ARG A 46 21.90 6.27 3.53
N ARG A 47 22.86 7.02 3.00
CA ARG A 47 23.19 7.02 1.56
C ARG A 47 23.61 5.64 1.04
N ALA A 48 24.33 4.89 1.87
CA ALA A 48 24.77 3.54 1.56
C ALA A 48 24.85 2.70 2.85
N HIS A 49 24.71 1.38 2.67
CA HIS A 49 24.94 0.37 3.70
C HIS A 49 25.55 -0.89 3.05
N HIS A 50 26.05 -1.83 3.85
CA HIS A 50 26.46 -3.15 3.38
C HIS A 50 25.44 -4.20 3.86
N PRO A 51 24.97 -5.13 3.01
CA PRO A 51 25.30 -5.30 1.59
C PRO A 51 24.64 -4.25 0.67
N LEU A 52 25.25 -3.99 -0.49
CA LEU A 52 24.82 -2.91 -1.42
C LEU A 52 23.62 -3.28 -2.32
N CYS A 53 23.02 -4.46 -2.15
CA CYS A 53 21.93 -4.93 -3.02
C CYS A 53 20.72 -3.99 -3.01
N CYS A 54 20.36 -3.41 -1.85
CA CYS A 54 19.25 -2.47 -1.75
C CYS A 54 19.54 -1.15 -2.47
N VAL A 55 20.77 -0.61 -2.35
CA VAL A 55 21.22 0.58 -3.09
C VAL A 55 21.01 0.37 -4.60
N ALA A 56 21.43 -0.77 -5.13
CA ALA A 56 21.27 -1.08 -6.55
C ALA A 56 19.80 -1.34 -6.94
N ALA A 57 19.04 -2.04 -6.08
CA ALA A 57 17.65 -2.40 -6.35
C ALA A 57 16.70 -1.20 -6.37
N LEU A 58 16.89 -0.23 -5.48
CA LEU A 58 16.02 0.96 -5.37
C LEU A 58 15.96 1.75 -6.68
N ASN A 59 17.09 1.87 -7.37
CA ASN A 59 17.17 2.55 -8.67
C ASN A 59 16.35 1.87 -9.77
N ARG A 60 15.91 0.62 -9.56
CA ARG A 60 15.13 -0.15 -10.55
C ARG A 60 13.63 -0.15 -10.26
N ILE A 61 13.19 0.16 -9.04
CA ILE A 61 11.77 0.03 -8.65
C ILE A 61 10.86 0.92 -9.51
N VAL A 62 11.19 2.20 -9.65
CA VAL A 62 10.37 3.15 -10.44
C VAL A 62 10.41 2.83 -11.94
N PRO A 63 11.58 2.65 -12.58
CA PRO A 63 11.63 2.26 -13.98
C PRO A 63 10.85 0.97 -14.27
N ASN A 64 11.01 -0.07 -13.43
CA ASN A 64 10.33 -1.35 -13.64
C ASN A 64 8.80 -1.22 -13.52
N TYR A 65 8.32 -0.40 -12.58
CA TYR A 65 6.89 -0.13 -12.46
C TYR A 65 6.35 0.56 -13.72
N ILE A 66 7.04 1.61 -14.19
CA ILE A 66 6.64 2.38 -15.38
C ILE A 66 6.66 1.50 -16.64
N THR A 67 7.73 0.73 -16.88
CA THR A 67 7.84 -0.14 -18.06
C THR A 67 6.87 -1.31 -18.05
N SER A 68 6.30 -1.64 -16.89
CA SER A 68 5.30 -2.69 -16.73
C SER A 68 3.85 -2.18 -16.69
N MET A 69 3.62 -0.87 -16.84
CA MET A 69 2.25 -0.31 -16.84
C MET A 69 1.42 -0.83 -18.02
N TRP A 70 2.04 -0.90 -19.19
CA TRP A 70 1.42 -1.40 -20.41
C TRP A 70 2.20 -2.59 -20.97
N MET A 71 1.48 -3.63 -21.37
CA MET A 71 2.06 -4.83 -21.98
C MET A 71 1.37 -5.17 -23.30
N ALA A 72 2.13 -5.67 -24.28
CA ALA A 72 1.56 -6.22 -25.49
C ALA A 72 0.84 -7.55 -25.20
N THR A 73 -0.29 -7.78 -25.87
CA THR A 73 -1.02 -9.05 -25.81
C THR A 73 -0.77 -9.87 -27.08
N CYS A 74 -0.92 -11.19 -27.00
CA CYS A 74 -0.58 -12.12 -28.10
C CYS A 74 -1.39 -11.91 -29.40
N ASP A 75 -2.50 -11.20 -29.30
CA ASP A 75 -3.44 -10.87 -30.38
C ASP A 75 -3.24 -9.44 -30.92
N ASN A 76 -2.04 -8.87 -30.73
CA ASN A 76 -1.68 -7.53 -31.17
C ASN A 76 -2.55 -6.41 -30.54
N GLY A 77 -3.07 -6.65 -29.34
CA GLY A 77 -3.65 -5.62 -28.47
C GLY A 77 -2.68 -5.12 -27.40
N LEU A 78 -3.24 -4.42 -26.41
CA LEU A 78 -2.49 -3.93 -25.25
C LEU A 78 -3.25 -4.18 -23.95
N ALA A 79 -2.52 -4.38 -22.86
CA ALA A 79 -3.07 -4.53 -21.52
C ALA A 79 -2.49 -3.46 -20.58
N ALA A 80 -3.37 -2.70 -19.91
CA ALA A 80 -3.03 -1.87 -18.76
C ALA A 80 -2.95 -2.75 -17.51
N VAL A 81 -1.72 -3.04 -17.07
CA VAL A 81 -1.42 -3.94 -15.96
C VAL A 81 -1.22 -3.16 -14.66
N LEU A 82 -0.64 -1.96 -14.73
CA LEU A 82 -0.42 -1.08 -13.58
C LEU A 82 -0.87 0.34 -13.92
N TYR A 83 -1.28 1.10 -12.90
CA TYR A 83 -1.87 2.42 -13.08
C TYR A 83 -0.98 3.54 -12.54
N GLY A 84 -1.04 4.67 -13.23
CA GLY A 84 -0.32 5.91 -12.93
C GLY A 84 -0.32 6.85 -14.14
N PRO A 85 0.19 8.08 -13.98
CA PRO A 85 0.35 9.00 -15.10
C PRO A 85 1.47 8.51 -16.03
N CYS A 86 1.17 8.30 -17.31
CA CYS A 86 2.16 7.83 -18.28
C CYS A 86 1.77 8.14 -19.73
N LYS A 87 2.76 8.06 -20.61
CA LYS A 87 2.57 7.91 -22.05
C LYS A 87 3.20 6.60 -22.51
N ALA A 88 2.48 5.84 -23.33
CA ALA A 88 2.97 4.60 -23.92
C ALA A 88 2.83 4.67 -25.44
N SER A 89 3.88 4.30 -26.15
CA SER A 89 3.88 4.16 -27.62
C SER A 89 4.10 2.70 -27.98
N ALA A 90 3.25 2.14 -28.84
CA ALA A 90 3.30 0.74 -29.21
C ALA A 90 2.80 0.52 -30.65
N LEU A 91 2.90 -0.73 -31.13
CA LEU A 91 2.27 -1.20 -32.35
C LEU A 91 1.12 -2.14 -31.99
N VAL A 92 -0.03 -1.96 -32.64
CA VAL A 92 -1.25 -2.78 -32.43
C VAL A 92 -1.83 -3.23 -33.77
N ALA A 93 -2.74 -4.20 -33.74
CA ALA A 93 -3.35 -4.80 -34.94
C ALA A 93 -2.27 -5.19 -35.97
N ASP A 94 -2.46 -4.81 -37.23
CA ASP A 94 -1.44 -4.93 -38.28
C ASP A 94 -0.44 -3.76 -38.24
N ARG A 95 0.40 -3.76 -37.19
CA ARG A 95 1.55 -2.85 -37.01
C ARG A 95 1.16 -1.36 -37.06
N VAL A 96 -0.04 -1.01 -36.60
CA VAL A 96 -0.51 0.37 -36.49
C VAL A 96 0.14 1.03 -35.27
N PRO A 97 0.86 2.16 -35.42
CA PRO A 97 1.37 2.89 -34.27
C PRO A 97 0.22 3.46 -33.44
N VAL A 98 0.30 3.35 -32.12
CA VAL A 98 -0.66 3.95 -31.19
C VAL A 98 0.07 4.64 -30.04
N GLU A 99 -0.42 5.81 -29.66
CA GLU A 99 -0.07 6.47 -28.40
C GLU A 99 -1.24 6.35 -27.42
N LEU A 100 -0.92 5.97 -26.18
CA LEU A 100 -1.83 5.96 -25.05
C LEU A 100 -1.33 6.97 -24.01
N GLU A 101 -2.19 7.92 -23.62
CA GLU A 101 -1.89 8.88 -22.55
C GLU A 101 -2.83 8.65 -21.37
N SER A 102 -2.27 8.23 -20.23
CA SER A 102 -2.98 8.05 -18.96
C SER A 102 -2.82 9.30 -18.09
N ARG A 103 -3.93 9.94 -17.75
CA ARG A 103 -4.01 11.09 -16.83
C ARG A 103 -4.77 10.67 -15.58
N THR A 104 -4.10 10.74 -14.43
CA THR A 104 -4.66 10.29 -13.15
C THR A 104 -3.82 10.79 -11.98
N GLU A 105 -4.43 10.93 -10.82
CA GLU A 105 -3.76 11.10 -9.52
C GLU A 105 -3.63 9.78 -8.75
N TYR A 106 -3.97 8.64 -9.38
CA TYR A 106 -3.78 7.31 -8.81
C TYR A 106 -2.34 7.14 -8.29
N PRO A 107 -2.14 6.63 -7.05
CA PRO A 107 -3.10 5.93 -6.20
C PRO A 107 -3.88 6.83 -5.23
N PHE A 108 -3.77 8.16 -5.34
CA PHE A 108 -4.43 9.09 -4.43
C PHE A 108 -5.81 9.51 -4.90
N ASP A 109 -6.21 9.18 -6.13
CA ASP A 109 -7.56 9.30 -6.67
C ASP A 109 -8.01 7.99 -7.33
N ASP A 110 -9.31 7.86 -7.57
CA ASP A 110 -9.91 6.65 -8.14
C ASP A 110 -10.20 6.71 -9.64
N CYS A 111 -9.97 7.84 -10.30
CA CYS A 111 -10.25 8.04 -11.72
C CYS A 111 -8.98 8.00 -12.59
N ILE A 112 -9.08 7.32 -13.74
CA ILE A 112 -8.01 7.24 -14.74
C ILE A 112 -8.62 7.53 -16.12
N ASP A 113 -8.15 8.61 -16.75
CA ASP A 113 -8.57 9.01 -18.10
C ASP A 113 -7.45 8.63 -19.10
N ILE A 114 -7.78 7.77 -20.06
CA ILE A 114 -6.84 7.22 -21.03
C ILE A 114 -7.27 7.71 -22.42
N ALA A 115 -6.45 8.57 -23.03
CA ALA A 115 -6.60 8.94 -24.42
C ALA A 115 -5.97 7.88 -25.32
N VAL A 116 -6.67 7.49 -26.39
CA VAL A 116 -6.23 6.49 -27.37
C VAL A 116 -6.04 7.19 -28.72
N THR A 117 -4.81 7.19 -29.23
CA THR A 117 -4.45 7.89 -30.47
C THR A 117 -3.73 6.94 -31.43
N PRO A 118 -4.46 6.12 -32.21
CA PRO A 118 -3.86 5.29 -33.24
C PRO A 118 -3.52 6.14 -34.48
N GLY A 119 -2.47 5.78 -35.22
CA GLY A 119 -2.04 6.54 -36.42
C GLY A 119 -3.04 6.48 -37.59
N ARG A 120 -3.93 5.49 -37.58
CA ARG A 120 -5.13 5.37 -38.42
C ARG A 120 -6.18 4.59 -37.66
N GLU A 121 -7.44 4.61 -38.11
CA GLU A 121 -8.47 3.75 -37.51
C GLU A 121 -8.03 2.27 -37.57
N ALA A 122 -8.13 1.58 -36.44
CA ALA A 122 -7.67 0.20 -36.32
C ALA A 122 -8.50 -0.57 -35.30
N ALA A 123 -8.84 -1.82 -35.63
CA ALA A 123 -9.51 -2.72 -34.71
C ALA A 123 -8.47 -3.46 -33.87
N PHE A 124 -8.51 -3.27 -32.56
CA PHE A 124 -7.67 -4.00 -31.60
C PHE A 124 -8.31 -3.98 -30.22
N ALA A 125 -7.78 -4.81 -29.32
CA ALA A 125 -8.25 -4.87 -27.96
C ALA A 125 -7.38 -4.09 -26.98
N LEU A 126 -8.06 -3.43 -26.05
CA LEU A 126 -7.47 -2.91 -24.82
C LEU A 126 -8.00 -3.72 -23.65
N SER A 127 -7.09 -4.26 -22.84
CA SER A 127 -7.43 -5.02 -21.62
C SER A 127 -7.04 -4.21 -20.39
N PHE A 128 -7.92 -4.12 -19.40
CA PHE A 128 -7.70 -3.33 -18.18
C PHE A 128 -7.79 -4.25 -16.96
N ARG A 129 -6.74 -4.30 -16.15
CA ARG A 129 -6.80 -5.06 -14.89
C ARG A 129 -7.82 -4.42 -13.95
N ILE A 130 -8.75 -5.20 -13.43
CA ILE A 130 -9.59 -4.78 -12.33
C ILE A 130 -8.84 -5.07 -11.02
N PRO A 131 -8.48 -4.04 -10.21
CA PRO A 131 -7.78 -4.29 -8.96
C PRO A 131 -8.62 -5.13 -8.00
N LEU A 132 -8.02 -6.12 -7.34
CA LEU A 132 -8.75 -7.05 -6.47
C LEU A 132 -9.47 -6.36 -5.30
N TRP A 133 -8.97 -5.20 -4.87
CA TRP A 133 -9.59 -4.41 -3.81
C TRP A 133 -10.82 -3.62 -4.29
N CYS A 134 -11.05 -3.48 -5.60
CA CYS A 134 -12.17 -2.73 -6.15
C CYS A 134 -13.41 -3.63 -6.24
N ALA A 135 -14.49 -3.25 -5.54
CA ALA A 135 -15.73 -4.05 -5.52
C ALA A 135 -16.70 -3.69 -6.64
N ALA A 136 -16.67 -2.45 -7.12
CA ALA A 136 -17.60 -1.92 -8.12
C ALA A 136 -16.83 -1.08 -9.16
N PRO A 137 -16.04 -1.71 -10.04
CA PRO A 137 -15.32 -1.00 -11.08
C PRO A 137 -16.30 -0.37 -12.07
N GLU A 138 -15.96 0.81 -12.58
CA GLU A 138 -16.70 1.47 -13.66
C GLU A 138 -15.77 1.69 -14.85
N ILE A 139 -16.28 1.42 -16.05
CA ILE A 139 -15.56 1.65 -17.30
C ILE A 139 -16.49 2.33 -18.28
N ALA A 140 -16.01 3.41 -18.91
CA ALA A 140 -16.72 4.10 -19.98
C ALA A 140 -15.79 4.32 -21.17
N VAL A 141 -16.34 4.24 -22.38
CA VAL A 141 -15.64 4.61 -23.61
C VAL A 141 -16.43 5.71 -24.30
N ASN A 142 -15.81 6.87 -24.51
CA ASN A 142 -16.44 8.07 -25.06
C ASN A 142 -17.74 8.44 -24.31
N GLY A 143 -17.71 8.35 -22.98
CA GLY A 143 -18.86 8.64 -22.10
C GLY A 143 -19.92 7.53 -22.02
N SER A 144 -19.84 6.49 -22.86
CA SER A 144 -20.78 5.35 -22.82
C SER A 144 -20.27 4.25 -21.89
N ALA A 145 -21.06 3.90 -20.88
CA ALA A 145 -20.73 2.82 -19.93
C ALA A 145 -20.53 1.47 -20.64
N ARG A 146 -19.60 0.67 -20.12
CA ARG A 146 -19.29 -0.69 -20.58
C ARG A 146 -19.38 -1.66 -19.40
N ASN A 147 -19.60 -2.94 -19.71
CA ASN A 147 -19.52 -3.99 -18.71
C ASN A 147 -18.10 -4.00 -18.11
N ALA A 148 -18.01 -3.87 -16.80
CA ALA A 148 -16.76 -3.85 -16.05
C ALA A 148 -16.49 -5.16 -15.28
N ALA A 149 -17.25 -6.23 -15.57
CA ALA A 149 -17.01 -7.55 -14.99
C ALA A 149 -15.70 -8.15 -15.54
N PRO A 150 -14.69 -8.42 -14.69
CA PRO A 150 -13.45 -9.02 -15.15
C PRO A 150 -13.63 -10.49 -15.55
N ASP A 151 -12.78 -10.96 -16.44
CA ASP A 151 -12.60 -12.38 -16.74
C ASP A 151 -11.90 -13.13 -15.58
N GLY A 152 -11.67 -14.44 -15.76
CA GLY A 152 -10.99 -15.27 -14.77
C GLY A 152 -9.54 -14.87 -14.48
N ALA A 153 -8.92 -14.04 -15.34
CA ALA A 153 -7.58 -13.49 -15.12
C ALA A 153 -7.60 -12.12 -14.43
N GLY A 154 -8.78 -11.55 -14.18
CA GLY A 154 -8.94 -10.25 -13.53
C GLY A 154 -8.92 -9.06 -14.49
N PHE A 155 -9.18 -9.26 -15.79
CA PHE A 155 -9.15 -8.20 -16.79
C PHE A 155 -10.53 -7.96 -17.43
N VAL A 156 -10.82 -6.71 -17.75
CA VAL A 156 -11.91 -6.35 -18.68
C VAL A 156 -11.31 -6.06 -20.04
N ARG A 157 -11.77 -6.76 -21.05
CA ARG A 157 -11.33 -6.61 -22.43
C ARG A 157 -12.34 -5.80 -23.24
N ILE A 158 -11.85 -4.78 -23.95
CA ILE A 158 -12.63 -3.97 -24.89
C ILE A 158 -11.99 -4.07 -26.26
N GLU A 159 -12.67 -4.78 -27.17
CA GLU A 159 -12.26 -4.92 -28.56
C GLU A 159 -13.21 -4.14 -29.46
N ARG A 160 -12.67 -3.19 -30.23
CA ARG A 160 -13.43 -2.33 -31.13
C ARG A 160 -12.53 -1.66 -32.15
N LEU A 161 -13.16 -0.98 -33.11
CA LEU A 161 -12.49 0.01 -33.94
C LEU A 161 -12.18 1.26 -33.09
N TRP A 162 -10.90 1.57 -32.95
CA TRP A 162 -10.39 2.77 -32.28
C TRP A 162 -9.97 3.81 -33.30
N LYS A 163 -10.24 5.08 -32.98
CA LYS A 163 -9.84 6.24 -33.80
C LYS A 163 -9.20 7.33 -32.94
N PRO A 164 -8.40 8.24 -33.54
CA PRO A 164 -7.84 9.38 -32.81
C PRO A 164 -8.90 10.15 -32.02
N GLY A 165 -8.62 10.40 -30.75
CA GLY A 165 -9.51 11.14 -29.85
C GLY A 165 -10.50 10.27 -29.08
N ASP A 166 -10.54 8.94 -29.30
CA ASP A 166 -11.25 8.04 -28.42
C ASP A 166 -10.67 8.09 -26.99
N ARG A 167 -11.54 8.00 -25.99
CA ARG A 167 -11.18 8.04 -24.58
C ARG A 167 -11.79 6.87 -23.83
N VAL A 168 -10.97 6.26 -22.98
CA VAL A 168 -11.40 5.30 -21.96
C VAL A 168 -11.30 5.95 -20.61
N ARG A 169 -12.39 5.90 -19.83
CA ARG A 169 -12.38 6.31 -18.42
C ARG A 169 -12.56 5.07 -17.56
N LEU A 170 -11.62 4.85 -16.66
CA LEU A 170 -11.71 3.85 -15.60
C LEU A 170 -11.99 4.59 -14.29
N ARG A 171 -12.86 4.03 -13.46
CA ARG A 171 -13.01 4.44 -12.07
C ARG A 171 -12.98 3.21 -11.18
N PHE A 172 -12.13 3.27 -10.16
CA PHE A 172 -11.98 2.19 -9.19
C PHE A 172 -12.32 2.68 -7.79
N PRO A 173 -13.62 2.76 -7.43
CA PRO A 173 -14.06 3.32 -6.15
C PRO A 173 -13.27 2.75 -4.97
N MET A 174 -12.51 3.63 -4.30
CA MET A 174 -11.66 3.26 -3.17
C MET A 174 -12.47 3.29 -1.88
N THR A 175 -12.69 2.12 -1.30
CA THR A 175 -13.42 1.95 -0.03
C THR A 175 -12.44 1.60 1.09
N VAL A 176 -12.70 2.13 2.29
CA VAL A 176 -11.91 1.79 3.47
C VAL A 176 -12.17 0.34 3.86
N ARG A 177 -11.09 -0.43 4.00
CA ARG A 177 -11.10 -1.82 4.46
C ARG A 177 -10.29 -1.92 5.73
N VAL A 178 -10.90 -2.47 6.77
CA VAL A 178 -10.24 -2.84 8.02
C VAL A 178 -10.15 -4.36 8.05
N ALA A 179 -8.95 -4.90 8.22
CA ALA A 179 -8.71 -6.33 8.29
C ALA A 179 -7.97 -6.67 9.59
N THR A 180 -8.43 -7.72 10.27
CA THR A 180 -7.76 -8.27 11.45
C THR A 180 -6.72 -9.31 11.04
N GLY A 181 -5.70 -9.46 11.88
CA GLY A 181 -4.68 -10.48 11.75
C GLY A 181 -4.06 -10.79 13.10
N HIS A 182 -3.18 -11.79 13.11
CA HIS A 182 -2.33 -12.09 14.25
C HIS A 182 -0.87 -12.09 13.78
N ASP A 183 0.01 -11.58 14.63
CA ASP A 183 1.44 -11.56 14.39
C ASP A 183 2.05 -12.84 14.96
N ASN A 184 2.33 -13.79 14.06
CA ASN A 184 2.87 -15.08 14.41
C ASN A 184 4.27 -14.98 15.05
N ASP A 185 5.06 -13.98 14.66
CA ASP A 185 6.42 -13.79 15.17
C ASP A 185 6.37 -13.16 16.58
N ALA A 186 5.31 -12.39 16.87
CA ALA A 186 5.05 -11.80 18.17
C ALA A 186 3.99 -12.59 18.97
N LYS A 187 4.15 -13.91 19.11
CA LYS A 187 3.31 -14.79 19.94
C LYS A 187 1.81 -14.74 19.63
N ASP A 188 1.45 -14.70 18.34
CA ASP A 188 0.07 -14.68 17.87
C ASP A 188 -0.71 -13.45 18.38
N THR A 189 -0.06 -12.29 18.47
CA THR A 189 -0.68 -11.06 18.98
C THR A 189 -1.67 -10.46 17.98
N PRO A 190 -2.89 -10.10 18.39
CA PRO A 190 -3.91 -9.58 17.48
C PRO A 190 -3.62 -8.13 17.05
N TYR A 191 -3.95 -7.82 15.80
CA TYR A 191 -3.91 -6.45 15.27
C TYR A 191 -5.01 -6.22 14.23
N ALA A 192 -5.21 -4.95 13.87
CA ALA A 192 -5.90 -4.56 12.64
C ALA A 192 -5.01 -3.74 11.71
N THR A 193 -5.33 -3.79 10.42
CA THR A 193 -4.75 -2.95 9.37
C THR A 193 -5.85 -2.17 8.68
N VAL A 194 -5.54 -0.96 8.23
CA VAL A 194 -6.46 -0.08 7.52
C VAL A 194 -5.92 0.16 6.13
N SER A 195 -6.74 -0.06 5.11
CA SER A 195 -6.37 0.17 3.70
C SER A 195 -7.48 0.90 2.95
N CYS A 196 -7.12 1.66 1.92
CA CYS A 196 -8.06 2.30 1.00
C CYS A 196 -7.43 2.29 -0.40
N GLY A 197 -8.09 1.63 -1.35
CA GLY A 197 -7.46 1.36 -2.65
C GLY A 197 -6.23 0.46 -2.51
N PRO A 198 -5.12 0.74 -3.23
CA PRO A 198 -3.86 -0.01 -3.09
C PRO A 198 -3.01 0.44 -1.88
N LEU A 199 -3.46 1.45 -1.12
CA LEU A 199 -2.69 2.08 -0.05
C LEU A 199 -3.03 1.47 1.32
N LEU A 200 -1.99 1.03 2.04
CA LEU A 200 -2.01 0.76 3.46
C LEU A 200 -1.87 2.10 4.20
N PHE A 201 -2.62 2.29 5.29
CA PHE A 201 -2.58 3.48 6.11
C PHE A 201 -1.89 3.21 7.45
N ALA A 202 -1.31 4.26 8.00
CA ALA A 202 -0.59 4.23 9.26
C ALA A 202 -0.86 5.50 10.05
N LEU A 203 -0.82 5.39 11.38
CA LEU A 203 -0.67 6.53 12.25
C LEU A 203 0.78 7.00 12.14
N ALA A 204 0.96 8.23 11.67
CA ALA A 204 2.29 8.81 11.52
C ALA A 204 2.83 9.26 12.87
N ILE A 205 4.09 8.92 13.13
CA ILE A 205 4.93 9.65 14.07
C ILE A 205 5.80 10.55 13.20
N PRO A 206 5.62 11.88 13.25
CA PRO A 206 6.46 12.79 12.47
C PRO A 206 7.92 12.55 12.79
N ASP A 207 8.76 12.58 11.76
CA ASP A 207 10.19 12.78 11.88
C ASP A 207 10.51 14.28 11.94
N THR A 208 11.65 14.65 12.52
CA THR A 208 12.07 16.05 12.69
C THR A 208 12.82 16.55 11.45
N ASP A 209 14.06 17.01 11.62
CA ASP A 209 14.88 17.54 10.52
C ASP A 209 15.47 16.43 9.65
N ASP A 210 15.44 15.17 10.11
CA ASP A 210 16.03 14.03 9.43
C ASP A 210 15.17 12.75 9.53
N ALA A 211 15.36 11.81 8.60
CA ALA A 211 14.55 10.59 8.49
C ALA A 211 14.79 9.55 9.61
N ASN A 212 15.72 9.80 10.53
CA ASN A 212 16.12 8.91 11.63
C ASN A 212 15.69 9.41 13.01
N THR A 213 15.12 10.62 13.11
CA THR A 213 14.74 11.20 14.40
C THR A 213 13.23 11.39 14.47
N PRO A 214 12.49 10.60 15.27
CA PRO A 214 11.08 10.82 15.50
C PRO A 214 10.84 12.02 16.42
N ASP A 215 9.71 12.69 16.25
CA ASP A 215 9.20 13.68 17.18
C ASP A 215 8.82 12.99 18.50
N ALA A 216 9.53 13.34 19.57
CA ALA A 216 9.34 12.77 20.89
C ALA A 216 8.00 13.16 21.53
N ALA A 217 7.36 14.24 21.08
CA ALA A 217 6.04 14.69 21.56
C ALA A 217 4.88 13.94 20.89
N ALA A 218 5.14 13.21 19.80
CA ALA A 218 4.10 12.51 19.06
C ALA A 218 3.48 11.37 19.89
N ARG A 219 2.15 11.41 20.03
CA ARG A 219 1.37 10.31 20.62
C ARG A 219 1.18 9.20 19.58
N TRP A 220 1.47 7.97 19.96
CA TRP A 220 1.34 6.79 19.08
C TRP A 220 0.68 5.59 19.78
N ASN A 221 0.49 5.69 21.08
CA ASN A 221 -0.09 4.68 21.96
C ASN A 221 -1.62 4.63 21.84
N PHE A 222 -2.09 4.22 20.67
CA PHE A 222 -3.50 4.18 20.29
C PHE A 222 -3.96 2.78 19.91
N ALA A 223 -5.14 2.42 20.37
CA ALA A 223 -5.89 1.28 19.89
C ALA A 223 -7.03 1.76 18.99
N LEU A 224 -7.15 1.21 17.78
CA LEU A 224 -8.26 1.53 16.89
C LEU A 224 -9.58 1.14 17.56
N ASP A 225 -10.52 2.06 17.46
CA ASP A 225 -11.87 1.93 17.97
C ASP A 225 -12.88 2.21 16.86
N GLY A 226 -14.13 1.78 17.05
CA GLY A 226 -15.19 1.94 16.06
C GLY A 226 -16.46 2.53 16.63
N ALA A 227 -17.07 3.47 15.87
CA ALA A 227 -18.41 3.96 16.14
C ALA A 227 -19.45 3.10 15.38
N GLY A 228 -20.51 2.67 16.08
CA GLY A 228 -21.61 1.90 15.47
C GLY A 228 -21.20 0.52 14.93
N ASP A 229 -21.99 -0.01 14.00
CA ASP A 229 -21.86 -1.38 13.47
C ASP A 229 -21.21 -1.43 12.08
N ALA A 230 -20.57 -0.34 11.64
CA ALA A 230 -19.99 -0.26 10.31
C ALA A 230 -18.71 -1.13 10.19
N PRO A 231 -18.56 -1.94 9.13
CA PRO A 231 -17.43 -2.86 8.97
C PRO A 231 -16.08 -2.16 8.76
N ASN A 232 -16.10 -0.88 8.40
CA ASN A 232 -14.91 -0.01 8.31
C ASN A 232 -14.63 0.76 9.61
N LEU A 233 -15.27 0.39 10.73
CA LEU A 233 -15.19 1.08 12.04
C LEU A 233 -15.64 2.56 12.01
N GLY A 234 -16.38 2.98 10.98
CA GLY A 234 -16.76 4.38 10.79
C GLY A 234 -15.60 5.28 10.32
N ILE A 235 -14.50 4.70 9.85
CA ILE A 235 -13.36 5.44 9.30
C ILE A 235 -13.78 6.15 8.01
N THR A 236 -13.49 7.45 7.92
CA THR A 236 -13.86 8.29 6.78
C THR A 236 -12.66 8.70 5.94
N VAL A 237 -12.89 8.95 4.65
CA VAL A 237 -11.85 9.38 3.70
C VAL A 237 -11.85 10.90 3.60
N VAL A 238 -10.66 11.51 3.70
CA VAL A 238 -10.44 12.94 3.51
C VAL A 238 -9.53 13.12 2.30
N ARG A 239 -10.01 13.90 1.31
CA ARG A 239 -9.26 14.21 0.09
C ARG A 239 -8.92 15.70 0.04
N THR A 240 -7.70 16.01 -0.37
CA THR A 240 -7.28 17.38 -0.73
C THR A 240 -6.61 17.35 -2.11
N VAL A 241 -6.37 18.52 -2.69
CA VAL A 241 -5.74 18.64 -4.01
C VAL A 241 -4.34 18.01 -3.99
N MET A 242 -4.03 17.25 -5.04
CA MET A 242 -2.69 16.69 -5.26
C MET A 242 -1.69 17.84 -5.53
N PRO A 243 -0.57 17.92 -4.80
CA PRO A 243 0.45 18.92 -5.09
C PRO A 243 1.15 18.63 -6.43
N GLU A 244 1.62 19.68 -7.10
CA GLU A 244 2.34 19.57 -8.38
C GLU A 244 3.57 18.65 -8.30
N LYS A 245 4.29 18.70 -7.16
CA LYS A 245 5.42 17.83 -6.86
C LYS A 245 5.11 16.97 -5.65
N TRP A 246 4.97 15.67 -5.88
CA TRP A 246 4.72 14.70 -4.82
C TRP A 246 6.01 14.02 -4.37
N ARG A 247 6.27 14.02 -3.06
CA ARG A 247 7.48 13.44 -2.43
C ARG A 247 7.13 12.52 -1.26
N TRP A 248 5.93 11.97 -1.24
CA TRP A 248 5.47 11.12 -0.14
C TRP A 248 5.58 11.83 1.22
N GLN A 249 5.15 13.10 1.29
CA GLN A 249 5.12 13.87 2.52
C GLN A 249 3.92 13.50 3.42
N LEU A 250 4.01 13.82 4.72
CA LEU A 250 2.95 13.58 5.70
C LEU A 250 1.63 14.28 5.33
N ALA A 251 1.72 15.49 4.76
CA ALA A 251 0.57 16.20 4.20
C ALA A 251 0.10 15.53 2.89
N SER A 252 -0.48 14.34 3.02
CA SER A 252 -0.97 13.54 1.91
C SER A 252 -2.31 14.05 1.40
N PRO A 253 -2.52 14.05 0.06
CA PRO A 253 -3.81 14.39 -0.54
C PRO A 253 -4.91 13.39 -0.19
N LEU A 254 -4.56 12.22 0.34
CA LEU A 254 -5.50 11.22 0.82
C LEU A 254 -5.16 10.87 2.27
N ARG A 255 -6.10 11.15 3.18
CA ARG A 255 -6.01 10.79 4.60
C ARG A 255 -7.26 10.03 5.03
N LEU A 256 -7.15 9.28 6.11
CA LEU A 256 -8.31 8.68 6.76
C LEU A 256 -8.46 9.26 8.16
N ARG A 257 -9.70 9.53 8.57
CA ARG A 257 -10.03 9.87 9.96
C ARG A 257 -10.59 8.64 10.64
N ALA A 258 -9.90 8.21 11.69
CA ALA A 258 -10.28 7.05 12.49
C ALA A 258 -10.54 7.47 13.94
N ARG A 259 -11.36 6.69 14.65
CA ARG A 259 -11.51 6.83 16.10
C ARG A 259 -10.54 5.87 16.79
N ALA A 260 -9.92 6.32 17.87
CA ALA A 260 -9.00 5.50 18.65
C ALA A 260 -9.05 5.86 20.12
N CYS A 261 -8.71 4.90 20.98
CA CYS A 261 -8.52 5.10 22.40
C CYS A 261 -7.02 5.14 22.70
N GLY A 262 -6.60 6.14 23.47
CA GLY A 262 -5.30 6.11 24.12
C GLY A 262 -5.26 5.00 25.17
N PHE A 263 -4.12 4.32 25.26
CA PHE A 263 -3.86 3.33 26.30
C PHE A 263 -2.39 3.32 26.69
N ASP A 264 -2.07 2.66 27.80
CA ASP A 264 -0.68 2.43 28.17
C ASP A 264 -0.08 1.34 27.28
N TRP A 265 0.71 1.77 26.29
CA TRP A 265 1.44 0.88 25.40
C TRP A 265 2.94 1.06 25.69
N PRO A 266 3.55 0.20 26.53
CA PRO A 266 4.94 0.36 26.88
C PRO A 266 5.83 0.12 25.66
N ARG A 267 6.91 0.91 25.55
CA ARG A 267 7.97 0.64 24.58
C ARG A 267 8.63 -0.68 24.96
N ALA A 268 8.71 -1.62 24.03
CA ALA A 268 9.48 -2.84 24.25
C ALA A 268 10.97 -2.47 24.45
N THR A 269 11.59 -3.00 25.50
CA THR A 269 13.02 -2.86 25.73
C THR A 269 13.79 -3.87 24.88
N ARG A 270 14.78 -3.41 24.13
CA ARG A 270 15.71 -4.24 23.37
C ARG A 270 16.40 -5.26 24.29
N ALA A 271 16.31 -6.55 23.98
CA ALA A 271 17.24 -7.52 24.54
C ALA A 271 18.63 -7.28 23.90
N THR A 272 19.65 -7.06 24.73
CA THR A 272 21.03 -6.90 24.26
C THR A 272 21.54 -8.25 23.75
N LEU A 273 22.07 -8.30 22.52
CA LEU A 273 22.75 -9.50 22.03
C LEU A 273 24.06 -9.71 22.80
N PRO A 274 24.47 -10.98 23.05
CA PRO A 274 25.83 -11.27 23.51
C PRO A 274 26.83 -10.71 22.51
N VAL A 275 27.85 -9.99 23.00
CA VAL A 275 28.93 -9.47 22.17
C VAL A 275 29.88 -10.64 21.87
N GLY A 276 29.63 -11.37 20.78
CA GLY A 276 30.48 -12.47 20.31
C GLY A 276 30.22 -12.80 18.84
N PRO A 277 31.16 -13.47 18.14
CA PRO A 277 30.92 -13.91 16.78
C PRO A 277 29.83 -14.98 16.80
N ALA A 278 28.61 -14.60 16.41
CA ALA A 278 27.53 -15.52 16.15
C ALA A 278 28.01 -16.55 15.12
N SER A 279 27.82 -17.84 15.41
CA SER A 279 28.12 -18.92 14.47
C SER A 279 27.37 -18.70 13.14
N PRO A 280 27.81 -19.27 12.00
CA PRO A 280 27.15 -19.06 10.71
C PRO A 280 25.65 -19.39 10.68
N ALA A 281 25.17 -20.25 11.59
CA ALA A 281 23.74 -20.56 11.78
C ALA A 281 22.98 -19.47 12.58
N GLU A 282 23.69 -18.74 13.45
CA GLU A 282 23.19 -17.56 14.19
C GLU A 282 23.43 -16.25 13.43
N ALA A 283 24.25 -16.28 12.39
CA ALA A 283 24.58 -15.18 11.48
C ALA A 283 23.50 -14.94 10.41
N SER A 284 22.29 -15.48 10.60
CA SER A 284 21.13 -14.91 9.95
C SER A 284 20.91 -13.51 10.53
N PRO A 285 20.88 -12.43 9.72
CA PRO A 285 20.45 -11.13 10.22
C PRO A 285 18.97 -11.14 10.68
N TYR A 286 18.27 -12.26 10.45
CA TYR A 286 16.99 -12.62 11.01
C TYR A 286 17.17 -13.37 12.33
N GLN A 287 17.05 -12.66 13.45
CA GLN A 287 16.77 -13.26 14.74
C GLN A 287 15.31 -12.96 15.09
N PRO A 288 14.37 -13.87 14.80
CA PRO A 288 12.94 -13.64 15.00
C PRO A 288 12.57 -13.31 16.46
N GLU A 289 13.42 -13.67 17.42
CA GLU A 289 13.20 -13.39 18.85
C GLU A 289 13.63 -11.98 19.30
N ALA A 290 14.28 -11.20 18.43
CA ALA A 290 14.87 -9.90 18.78
C ALA A 290 14.06 -8.68 18.28
N ILE A 291 12.96 -8.89 17.55
CA ILE A 291 12.19 -7.85 16.87
C ILE A 291 10.80 -7.80 17.48
N ALA A 292 10.52 -6.81 18.33
CA ALA A 292 9.14 -6.54 18.69
C ALA A 292 8.93 -5.08 19.05
N THR A 293 8.09 -4.39 18.28
CA THR A 293 7.06 -3.59 18.95
C THR A 293 6.06 -4.62 19.42
N LEU A 294 6.07 -4.95 20.70
CA LEU A 294 5.13 -5.93 21.25
C LEU A 294 3.74 -5.32 21.15
N LEU A 295 2.99 -5.74 20.14
CA LEU A 295 1.56 -5.56 20.13
C LEU A 295 0.99 -6.13 21.44
N PRO A 296 -0.09 -5.55 21.98
CA PRO A 296 -0.76 -6.12 23.14
C PRO A 296 -1.12 -7.59 22.90
N ALA A 297 -0.89 -8.43 23.92
CA ALA A 297 -1.16 -9.88 23.86
C ALA A 297 -2.63 -10.22 23.56
N GLN A 298 -3.53 -9.29 23.86
CA GLN A 298 -4.97 -9.39 23.67
C GLN A 298 -5.49 -8.03 23.19
N PRO A 299 -6.70 -7.96 22.60
CA PRO A 299 -7.35 -6.69 22.33
C PRO A 299 -7.44 -5.84 23.61
N VAL A 300 -7.32 -4.53 23.43
CA VAL A 300 -7.18 -3.58 24.53
C VAL A 300 -8.54 -3.29 25.15
N ALA A 301 -8.65 -3.41 26.47
CA ALA A 301 -9.80 -2.88 27.21
C ALA A 301 -9.81 -1.35 27.04
N ALA A 302 -10.94 -0.75 26.65
CA ALA A 302 -10.96 0.69 26.37
C ALA A 302 -10.59 1.50 27.63
N HIS A 303 -9.49 2.27 27.57
CA HIS A 303 -8.93 2.97 28.73
C HIS A 303 -9.16 4.48 28.74
N SER A 304 -9.15 5.14 27.57
CA SER A 304 -9.51 6.55 27.43
C SER A 304 -10.78 6.73 26.59
N PRO A 305 -11.48 7.88 26.70
CA PRO A 305 -12.50 8.25 25.74
C PRO A 305 -11.94 8.19 24.30
N PRO A 306 -12.72 7.70 23.32
CA PRO A 306 -12.28 7.69 21.93
C PRO A 306 -12.09 9.10 21.38
N GLU A 307 -10.95 9.35 20.75
CA GLU A 307 -10.64 10.58 20.03
C GLU A 307 -10.42 10.32 18.54
N GLU A 308 -10.46 11.37 17.73
CA GLU A 308 -10.17 11.26 16.29
C GLU A 308 -8.67 11.38 16.03
N ILE A 309 -8.16 10.50 15.18
CA ILE A 309 -6.78 10.50 14.69
C ILE A 309 -6.75 10.51 13.16
N ASP A 310 -5.77 11.19 12.60
CA ASP A 310 -5.48 11.17 11.17
C ASP A 310 -4.53 10.01 10.85
N LEU A 311 -4.89 9.20 9.87
CA LEU A 311 -4.02 8.20 9.27
C LEU A 311 -3.59 8.67 7.89
N VAL A 312 -2.32 8.44 7.55
CA VAL A 312 -1.74 8.77 6.26
C VAL A 312 -1.28 7.49 5.55
N PRO A 313 -1.07 7.50 4.22
CA PRO A 313 -0.53 6.35 3.52
C PRO A 313 0.83 5.95 4.11
N TYR A 314 1.04 4.65 4.29
CA TYR A 314 2.22 4.04 4.92
C TYR A 314 3.54 4.59 4.36
N GLY A 315 3.59 4.74 3.03
CA GLY A 315 4.73 5.31 2.31
C GLY A 315 5.15 6.72 2.73
N CYS A 316 4.23 7.50 3.29
CA CYS A 316 4.48 8.88 3.70
C CYS A 316 5.22 9.02 5.04
N THR A 317 5.43 7.91 5.76
CA THR A 317 5.90 7.92 7.15
C THR A 317 7.20 7.14 7.32
N LYS A 318 8.08 7.62 8.20
CA LYS A 318 9.33 6.91 8.58
C LYS A 318 9.18 6.23 9.93
N PHE A 319 8.49 6.88 10.84
CA PHE A 319 8.03 6.33 12.11
C PHE A 319 6.51 6.24 12.09
N ARG A 320 5.96 5.13 12.58
CA ARG A 320 4.54 4.81 12.43
C ARG A 320 4.04 3.64 13.25
N VAL A 321 2.72 3.55 13.32
CA VAL A 321 1.95 2.34 13.66
C VAL A 321 1.03 2.01 12.47
N SER A 322 1.16 0.83 11.87
CA SER A 322 0.28 0.34 10.80
C SER A 322 -0.35 -1.03 11.08
N MET A 323 0.25 -1.79 11.99
CA MET A 323 -0.40 -2.87 12.71
C MET A 323 -0.93 -2.27 14.00
N PHE A 324 -2.23 -1.98 14.02
CA PHE A 324 -2.84 -1.28 15.12
C PHE A 324 -3.27 -2.27 16.21
N PRO A 325 -2.98 -1.97 17.49
CA PRO A 325 -3.80 -2.46 18.58
C PRO A 325 -5.26 -2.10 18.34
N VAL A 326 -6.16 -2.88 18.91
CA VAL A 326 -7.61 -2.78 18.66
C VAL A 326 -8.33 -2.93 19.97
N THR A 327 -9.42 -2.18 20.17
CA THR A 327 -10.27 -2.38 21.34
C THR A 327 -10.98 -3.74 21.27
N GLU A 328 -11.26 -4.38 22.40
CA GLU A 328 -12.02 -5.64 22.46
C GLU A 328 -13.32 -5.57 21.65
N ARG A 329 -14.05 -4.45 21.80
CA ARG A 329 -15.27 -4.17 21.06
C ARG A 329 -15.05 -4.12 19.55
N ALA A 330 -14.05 -3.38 19.08
CA ALA A 330 -13.76 -3.27 17.65
C ALA A 330 -13.31 -4.62 17.08
N PHE A 331 -12.46 -5.36 17.80
CA PHE A 331 -11.93 -6.63 17.35
C PHE A 331 -13.01 -7.71 17.22
N GLY A 332 -13.85 -7.88 18.25
CA GLY A 332 -14.96 -8.84 18.20
C GLY A 332 -15.92 -8.58 17.04
N ARG A 333 -16.20 -7.30 16.72
CA ARG A 333 -17.03 -6.92 15.56
C ARG A 333 -16.38 -7.28 14.23
N LEU A 334 -15.10 -6.97 14.06
CA LEU A 334 -14.36 -7.28 12.84
C LEU A 334 -14.30 -8.79 12.60
N GLN A 335 -14.13 -9.60 13.65
CA GLN A 335 -14.18 -11.06 13.54
C GLN A 335 -15.57 -11.58 13.17
N ALA A 336 -16.64 -11.04 13.76
CA ALA A 336 -18.00 -11.41 13.42
C ALA A 336 -18.35 -11.09 11.95
N GLY A 337 -17.90 -9.93 11.44
CA GLY A 337 -18.07 -9.56 10.03
C GLY A 337 -17.24 -10.41 9.06
N ALA A 338 -16.07 -10.89 9.48
CA ALA A 338 -15.20 -11.76 8.68
C ALA A 338 -15.74 -13.20 8.56
N GLY A 339 -16.44 -13.71 9.58
CA GLY A 339 -17.02 -15.06 9.60
C GLY A 339 -18.07 -15.34 8.51
N GLY A 340 -18.59 -14.31 7.83
CA GLY A 340 -19.49 -14.44 6.68
C GLY A 340 -18.79 -14.53 5.31
N ARG A 341 -17.47 -14.34 5.23
CA ARG A 341 -16.69 -14.46 4.00
C ARG A 341 -15.59 -15.50 4.19
N ALA A 342 -15.87 -16.73 3.75
CA ALA A 342 -14.89 -17.80 3.69
C ALA A 342 -13.59 -17.30 3.02
N GLN A 343 -12.48 -17.45 3.72
CA GLN A 343 -11.14 -17.24 3.17
C GLN A 343 -10.94 -18.19 1.98
N PRO A 344 -10.51 -17.70 0.80
CA PRO A 344 -10.05 -18.61 -0.24
C PRO A 344 -8.86 -19.40 0.31
N ALA A 345 -8.95 -20.72 0.19
CA ALA A 345 -7.96 -21.66 0.70
C ALA A 345 -6.55 -21.21 0.32
N ARG A 346 -5.65 -21.15 1.31
CA ARG A 346 -4.22 -21.02 1.06
C ARG A 346 -3.79 -22.28 0.31
N ASP A 347 -3.42 -22.09 -0.94
CA ASP A 347 -2.78 -23.09 -1.78
C ASP A 347 -1.47 -23.50 -1.10
N ARG A 348 -1.50 -24.63 -0.37
CA ARG A 348 -0.29 -25.30 0.11
C ARG A 348 0.29 -26.01 -1.10
N GLY A 349 1.13 -25.29 -1.85
CA GLY A 349 2.00 -25.89 -2.85
C GLY A 349 3.07 -26.73 -2.15
N ASP A 350 2.79 -28.02 -1.97
CA ASP A 350 3.82 -29.05 -1.90
C ASP A 350 4.37 -29.28 -3.32
N ARG A 351 5.69 -29.11 -3.44
CA ARG A 351 6.67 -29.59 -4.44
C ARG A 351 7.51 -28.51 -5.10
#